data_AF-A0A8K0N9A9-F1
#
_entry.id   AF-A0A8K0N9A9-F1
#
_cell.length_a   1.000
_cell.length_b   1.000
_cell.length_c   1.000
_cell.angle_alpha   90.00
_cell.angle_beta   90.00
_cell.angle_gamma   90.00
#
_symmetry.space_group_name_H-M   'P 1'
#
loop_
_entity.id
_entity.type
_entity.pdbx_description
1 polymer ?
#
loop_
_entity_poly.entity_id
_entity_poly.type
_entity_poly.pdbx_seq_one_letter_code
_entity_poly.pdbx_strand_id
1 'polypeptide(L)'
;MSDAPGLVQFMNTVAELARGSPAPTVSPVWKREILESRFPPRPAFAHREYDEVPDTKGTIIPLDDMAHRSFFFGPAEIDSLRKRVPPHLRRSSTFEVLTACLWKCRTVALSPEPEEEVRIICIVNARGKHASQIPEGYYGNAFAFPVAVSTAAKLCGNPLGYALEQVKKAKGEVNEEYMKSVADLMVLRGRPHFTVVRSYLVSDVTKAGFGDVDFGWGKAVYGGPAKGGVGAIPGVASFYIPFKNAKGEDGIVVPICLPAPAMERFVAEIEGLMKEPAAGDNMERTTSPHIMSAL
;
A
#
# COMPACT_ATOMS: atom_id res chain seq x y z
N MET A 1 -17.99 -12.61 1.56
CA MET A 1 -17.00 -11.62 1.08
C MET A 1 -15.90 -11.48 2.12
N SER A 2 -14.65 -11.38 1.66
CA SER A 2 -13.40 -11.50 2.44
C SER A 2 -12.35 -10.50 1.94
N ASP A 3 -11.35 -10.21 2.77
CA ASP A 3 -10.16 -9.47 2.38
C ASP A 3 -9.08 -10.42 1.84
N ALA A 4 -7.90 -9.88 1.50
CA ALA A 4 -6.79 -10.68 0.98
C ALA A 4 -6.37 -11.83 1.93
N PRO A 5 -6.19 -11.64 3.25
CA PRO A 5 -5.98 -12.74 4.19
C PRO A 5 -7.08 -13.82 4.13
N GLY A 6 -8.36 -13.43 4.13
CA GLY A 6 -9.46 -14.39 4.03
C GLY A 6 -9.49 -15.14 2.70
N LEU A 7 -9.14 -14.49 1.59
CA LEU A 7 -9.00 -15.13 0.27
C LEU A 7 -7.85 -16.14 0.25
N VAL A 8 -6.70 -15.79 0.81
CA VAL A 8 -5.55 -16.71 0.90
C VAL A 8 -5.87 -17.91 1.80
N GLN A 9 -6.56 -17.70 2.92
CA GLN A 9 -7.04 -18.79 3.76
C GLN A 9 -7.95 -19.76 2.98
N PHE A 10 -8.86 -19.21 2.16
CA PHE A 10 -9.70 -20.03 1.28
C PHE A 10 -8.87 -20.80 0.25
N MET A 11 -7.93 -20.15 -0.44
CA MET A 11 -7.09 -20.83 -1.44
C MET A 11 -6.22 -21.93 -0.81
N ASN A 12 -5.64 -21.68 0.36
CA ASN A 12 -4.89 -22.69 1.11
C ASN A 12 -5.77 -23.88 1.47
N THR A 13 -7.01 -23.63 1.90
CA THR A 13 -7.98 -24.69 2.19
C THR A 13 -8.24 -25.55 0.95
N VAL A 14 -8.50 -24.95 -0.21
CA VAL A 14 -8.71 -25.69 -1.46
C VAL A 14 -7.45 -26.47 -1.85
N ALA A 15 -6.28 -25.86 -1.69
CA ALA A 15 -4.98 -26.47 -2.00
C ALA A 15 -4.64 -27.67 -1.09
N GLU A 16 -5.01 -27.62 0.19
CA GLU A 16 -4.89 -28.75 1.11
C GLU A 16 -5.81 -29.91 0.70
N LEU A 17 -7.08 -29.62 0.42
CA LEU A 17 -8.04 -30.64 0.00
C LEU A 17 -7.65 -31.27 -1.33
N ALA A 18 -7.15 -30.48 -2.29
CA ALA A 18 -6.64 -30.97 -3.57
C ALA A 18 -5.44 -31.93 -3.41
N ARG A 19 -4.62 -31.74 -2.38
CA ARG A 19 -3.48 -32.63 -2.04
C ARG A 19 -3.88 -33.82 -1.17
N GLY A 20 -5.17 -34.00 -0.88
CA GLY A 20 -5.71 -35.15 -0.15
C GLY A 20 -5.78 -34.96 1.36
N SER A 21 -5.61 -33.74 1.89
CA SER A 21 -5.87 -33.50 3.31
C SER A 21 -7.35 -33.79 3.63
N PRO A 22 -7.65 -34.49 4.74
CA PRO A 22 -9.02 -34.86 5.08
C PRO A 22 -9.87 -33.69 5.58
N ALA A 23 -9.21 -32.60 6.04
CA ALA A 23 -9.84 -31.38 6.53
C ALA A 23 -8.87 -30.20 6.38
N PRO A 24 -9.38 -28.95 6.39
CA PRO A 24 -8.54 -27.76 6.38
C PRO A 24 -7.73 -27.63 7.68
N THR A 25 -6.48 -27.17 7.59
CA THR A 25 -5.62 -26.91 8.76
C THR A 25 -6.19 -25.80 9.64
N VAL A 26 -6.80 -24.78 9.03
CA VAL A 26 -7.44 -23.65 9.72
C VAL A 26 -8.94 -23.68 9.48
N SER A 27 -9.70 -23.99 10.53
CA SER A 27 -11.16 -23.96 10.48
C SER A 27 -11.69 -22.53 10.21
N PRO A 28 -12.60 -22.33 9.24
CA PRO A 28 -13.15 -21.01 8.96
C PRO A 28 -14.05 -20.53 10.10
N VAL A 29 -13.94 -19.25 10.45
CA VAL A 29 -14.71 -18.62 11.52
C VAL A 29 -15.53 -17.45 10.96
N TRP A 30 -16.85 -17.48 11.18
CA TRP A 30 -17.76 -16.40 10.75
C TRP A 30 -17.61 -15.14 11.60
N LYS A 31 -17.94 -15.25 12.89
CA LYS A 31 -17.87 -14.22 13.97
C LYS A 31 -17.79 -12.76 13.52
N ARG A 32 -18.75 -12.29 12.71
CA ARG A 32 -18.75 -10.91 12.16
C ARG A 32 -19.09 -9.87 13.22
N GLU A 33 -19.80 -10.29 14.26
CA GLU A 33 -20.18 -9.50 15.41
C GLU A 33 -18.99 -8.89 16.16
N ILE A 34 -17.79 -9.46 16.06
CA ILE A 34 -16.59 -8.91 16.71
C ILE A 34 -16.13 -7.56 16.15
N LEU A 35 -16.62 -7.20 14.96
CA LEU A 35 -16.34 -5.92 14.28
C LEU A 35 -17.61 -5.07 14.08
N GLU A 36 -18.68 -5.36 14.83
CA GLU A 36 -19.88 -4.53 14.81
C GLU A 36 -19.67 -3.19 15.52
N SER A 37 -20.48 -2.21 15.12
CA SER A 37 -20.51 -0.91 15.79
C SER A 37 -21.03 -1.06 17.23
N ARG A 38 -20.65 -0.12 18.08
CA ARG A 38 -21.22 0.05 19.41
C ARG A 38 -22.67 0.51 19.31
N PHE A 39 -23.42 0.33 20.40
CA PHE A 39 -24.75 0.87 20.57
C PHE A 39 -24.81 1.74 21.84
N PRO A 40 -24.97 3.07 21.71
CA PRO A 40 -25.05 3.85 20.47
C PRO A 40 -23.67 3.97 19.75
N PRO A 41 -23.66 4.15 18.42
CA PRO A 41 -22.43 4.45 17.69
C PRO A 41 -21.79 5.76 18.17
N ARG A 42 -20.48 5.76 18.42
CA ARG A 42 -19.73 6.92 18.90
C ARG A 42 -18.32 6.96 18.28
N PRO A 43 -18.17 7.45 17.03
CA PRO A 43 -16.86 7.65 16.43
C PRO A 43 -15.99 8.55 17.32
N ALA A 44 -14.76 8.12 17.57
CA ALA A 44 -13.78 8.78 18.43
C ALA A 44 -12.65 9.47 17.65
N PHE A 45 -12.56 9.27 16.33
CA PHE A 45 -11.54 9.85 15.46
C PHE A 45 -12.19 10.65 14.33
N ALA A 46 -11.43 11.57 13.74
CA ALA A 46 -11.88 12.38 12.62
C ALA A 46 -12.16 11.55 11.35
N HIS A 47 -11.45 10.44 11.17
CA HIS A 47 -11.60 9.56 10.02
C HIS A 47 -11.51 10.29 8.66
N ARG A 48 -10.42 11.06 8.49
CA ARG A 48 -10.19 11.92 7.33
C ARG A 48 -10.16 11.17 6.00
N GLU A 49 -9.97 9.86 6.05
CA GLU A 49 -10.07 8.96 4.92
C GLU A 49 -11.48 8.91 4.33
N TYR A 50 -12.51 9.37 5.04
CA TYR A 50 -13.90 9.49 4.58
C TYR A 50 -14.39 10.95 4.53
N ASP A 51 -13.48 11.93 4.46
CA ASP A 51 -13.85 13.33 4.23
C ASP A 51 -14.58 13.46 2.89
N GLU A 52 -15.64 14.27 2.85
CA GLU A 52 -16.28 14.68 1.60
C GLU A 52 -15.47 15.83 1.00
N VAL A 53 -14.60 15.51 0.05
CA VAL A 53 -13.75 16.49 -0.64
C VAL A 53 -14.36 16.77 -2.01
N PRO A 54 -14.79 18.02 -2.29
CA PRO A 54 -15.32 18.37 -3.60
C PRO A 54 -14.19 18.31 -4.65
N ASP A 55 -14.42 17.61 -5.75
CA ASP A 55 -13.50 17.62 -6.89
C ASP A 55 -13.72 18.91 -7.71
N THR A 56 -13.22 20.02 -7.19
CA THR A 56 -13.38 21.35 -7.83
C THR A 56 -12.47 21.56 -9.03
N LYS A 57 -11.45 20.70 -9.19
CA LYS A 57 -10.42 20.86 -10.22
C LYS A 57 -10.45 19.75 -11.27
N GLY A 58 -11.32 18.76 -11.12
CA GLY A 58 -11.50 17.66 -12.05
C GLY A 58 -10.17 16.99 -12.36
N THR A 59 -9.80 15.95 -11.63
CA THR A 59 -8.61 15.17 -12.05
C THR A 59 -8.98 14.26 -13.23
N ILE A 60 -9.39 14.84 -14.35
CA ILE A 60 -9.57 14.14 -15.61
C ILE A 60 -8.18 14.05 -16.23
N ILE A 61 -7.37 13.14 -15.71
CA ILE A 61 -6.26 12.62 -16.51
C ILE A 61 -6.94 11.86 -17.65
N PRO A 62 -6.71 12.22 -18.93
CA PRO A 62 -7.24 11.45 -20.04
C PRO A 62 -6.80 10.00 -19.86
N LEU A 63 -7.76 9.08 -19.74
CA LEU A 63 -7.49 7.65 -19.56
C LEU A 63 -6.66 7.08 -20.73
N ASP A 64 -6.66 7.79 -21.85
CA ASP A 64 -6.11 7.39 -23.14
C ASP A 64 -4.57 7.48 -23.21
N ASP A 65 -3.90 8.12 -22.23
CA ASP A 65 -2.42 8.22 -22.16
C ASP A 65 -1.85 7.84 -20.77
N MET A 66 -2.34 6.74 -20.22
CA MET A 66 -1.84 6.17 -18.97
C MET A 66 -0.69 5.18 -19.22
N ALA A 67 0.49 5.48 -18.68
CA ALA A 67 1.63 4.58 -18.70
C ALA A 67 1.60 3.63 -17.50
N HIS A 68 1.83 2.34 -17.76
CA HIS A 68 2.01 1.31 -16.74
C HIS A 68 3.48 0.91 -16.65
N ARG A 69 4.08 1.02 -15.47
CA ARG A 69 5.46 0.56 -15.20
C ARG A 69 5.53 -0.17 -13.86
N SER A 70 6.40 -1.18 -13.79
CA SER A 70 6.66 -1.94 -12.57
C SER A 70 8.04 -1.60 -12.03
N PHE A 71 8.10 -1.23 -10.76
CA PHE A 71 9.34 -0.83 -10.09
C PHE A 71 9.75 -1.92 -9.11
N PHE A 72 10.98 -2.41 -9.22
CA PHE A 72 11.53 -3.39 -8.29
C PHE A 72 12.37 -2.68 -7.22
N PHE A 73 12.13 -3.07 -5.96
CA PHE A 73 12.88 -2.60 -4.81
C PHE A 73 13.44 -3.82 -4.08
N GLY A 74 14.72 -4.11 -4.34
CA GLY A 74 15.50 -5.10 -3.61
C GLY A 74 16.13 -4.52 -2.35
N PRO A 75 16.96 -5.30 -1.64
CA PRO A 75 17.65 -4.86 -0.44
C PRO A 75 18.47 -3.57 -0.66
N ALA A 76 19.18 -3.46 -1.79
CA ALA A 76 20.02 -2.31 -2.11
C ALA A 76 19.20 -1.01 -2.31
N GLU A 77 18.07 -1.08 -2.99
CA GLU A 77 17.18 0.07 -3.18
C GLU A 77 16.57 0.50 -1.85
N ILE A 78 16.12 -0.45 -1.02
CA ILE A 78 15.57 -0.15 0.31
C ILE A 78 16.62 0.48 1.22
N ASP A 79 17.86 -0.01 1.20
CA ASP A 79 18.95 0.57 1.97
C ASP A 79 19.32 1.98 1.50
N SER A 80 19.27 2.22 0.19
CA SER A 80 19.45 3.55 -0.39
C SER A 80 18.37 4.52 0.11
N LEU A 81 17.10 4.11 0.14
CA LEU A 81 16.02 4.91 0.71
C LEU A 81 16.21 5.16 2.22
N ARG A 82 16.68 4.16 2.98
CA ARG A 82 16.99 4.34 4.42
C ARG A 82 18.10 5.34 4.65
N LYS A 83 19.11 5.43 3.78
CA LYS A 83 20.18 6.45 3.87
C LYS A 83 19.62 7.87 3.70
N ARG A 84 18.50 8.05 2.97
CA ARG A 84 17.84 9.36 2.73
C ARG A 84 16.98 9.88 3.88
N VAL A 85 16.81 9.11 4.96
CA VAL A 85 16.07 9.55 6.15
C VAL A 85 16.99 9.75 7.37
N PRO A 86 16.63 10.65 8.30
CA PRO A 86 17.38 10.87 9.54
C PRO A 86 17.67 9.58 10.32
N PRO A 87 18.80 9.46 11.03
CA PRO A 87 19.21 8.24 11.73
C PRO A 87 18.14 7.61 12.62
N HIS A 88 17.37 8.43 13.34
CA HIS A 88 16.30 7.95 14.23
C HIS A 88 15.12 7.30 13.48
N LEU A 89 14.92 7.63 12.20
CA LEU A 89 13.88 7.05 11.34
C LEU A 89 14.37 5.86 10.50
N ARG A 90 15.68 5.59 10.45
CA ARG A 90 16.26 4.50 9.64
C ARG A 90 15.77 3.11 10.04
N ARG A 91 15.27 2.94 11.26
CA ARG A 91 14.68 1.67 11.77
C ARG A 91 13.20 1.49 11.42
N SER A 92 12.61 2.38 10.62
CA SER A 92 11.22 2.27 10.17
C SER A 92 10.99 1.02 9.31
N SER A 93 9.75 0.54 9.20
CA SER A 93 9.49 -0.65 8.37
C SER A 93 9.74 -0.36 6.88
N THR A 94 10.08 -1.39 6.09
CA THR A 94 10.24 -1.24 4.63
C THR A 94 9.00 -0.67 3.98
N PHE A 95 7.80 -1.12 4.41
CA PHE A 95 6.53 -0.53 4.03
C PHE A 95 6.47 0.98 4.26
N GLU A 96 6.85 1.46 5.46
CA GLU A 96 6.79 2.88 5.80
C GLU A 96 7.74 3.72 4.93
N VAL A 97 8.99 3.27 4.78
CA VAL A 97 10.02 3.99 4.00
C VAL A 97 9.65 4.03 2.51
N LEU A 98 9.23 2.90 1.94
CA LEU A 98 8.82 2.81 0.55
C LEU A 98 7.56 3.64 0.28
N THR A 99 6.56 3.59 1.16
CA THR A 99 5.33 4.39 1.03
C THR A 99 5.63 5.89 1.06
N ALA A 100 6.50 6.34 1.97
CA ALA A 100 6.91 7.74 2.03
C ALA A 100 7.61 8.19 0.73
N CYS A 101 8.46 7.32 0.18
CA CYS A 101 9.16 7.56 -1.09
C CYS A 101 8.14 7.69 -2.23
N LEU A 102 7.28 6.70 -2.40
CA LEU A 102 6.31 6.68 -3.49
C LEU A 102 5.32 7.84 -3.38
N TRP A 103 4.85 8.18 -2.18
CA TRP A 103 3.95 9.33 -1.97
C TRP A 103 4.60 10.64 -2.40
N LYS A 104 5.85 10.88 -1.97
CA LYS A 104 6.59 12.08 -2.33
C LYS A 104 6.87 12.13 -3.84
N CYS A 105 7.47 11.09 -4.41
CA CYS A 105 7.80 11.04 -5.84
C CYS A 105 6.55 11.17 -6.73
N ARG A 106 5.45 10.50 -6.36
CA ARG A 106 4.17 10.60 -7.09
C ARG A 106 3.61 12.02 -7.03
N THR A 107 3.73 12.70 -5.90
CA THR A 107 3.25 14.08 -5.75
C THR A 107 4.09 15.05 -6.59
N VAL A 108 5.43 14.95 -6.54
CA VAL A 108 6.31 15.74 -7.40
C VAL A 108 6.00 15.50 -8.88
N ALA A 109 5.84 14.24 -9.27
CA ALA A 109 5.55 13.85 -10.65
C ALA A 109 4.20 14.38 -11.15
N LEU A 110 3.16 14.37 -10.32
CA LEU A 110 1.84 14.89 -10.71
C LEU A 110 1.77 16.41 -10.69
N SER A 111 2.70 17.09 -10.00
CA SER A 111 2.78 18.55 -9.89
C SER A 111 1.43 19.23 -9.60
N PRO A 112 0.70 18.83 -8.54
CA PRO A 112 -0.51 19.53 -8.12
C PRO A 112 -0.19 20.95 -7.64
N GLU A 113 -1.24 21.76 -7.45
CA GLU A 113 -1.07 23.13 -6.95
C GLU A 113 -0.43 23.12 -5.54
N PRO A 114 0.44 24.09 -5.21
CA PRO A 114 1.21 24.07 -3.95
C PRO A 114 0.38 23.86 -2.68
N GLU A 115 -0.79 24.50 -2.59
CA GLU A 115 -1.70 24.41 -1.42
C GLU A 115 -2.73 23.29 -1.51
N GLU A 116 -2.70 22.49 -2.58
CA GLU A 116 -3.62 21.38 -2.73
C GLU A 116 -3.30 20.26 -1.73
N GLU A 117 -4.34 19.72 -1.07
CA GLU A 117 -4.18 18.56 -0.21
C GLU A 117 -3.82 17.33 -1.04
N VAL A 118 -2.78 16.63 -0.60
CA VAL A 118 -2.40 15.31 -1.09
C VAL A 118 -2.48 14.31 0.04
N ARG A 119 -3.00 13.13 -0.27
CA ARG A 119 -3.37 12.12 0.72
C ARG A 119 -2.70 10.79 0.40
N ILE A 120 -2.17 10.12 1.42
CA ILE A 120 -1.72 8.73 1.32
C ILE A 120 -2.53 7.86 2.27
N ILE A 121 -3.21 6.86 1.73
CA ILE A 121 -4.01 5.88 2.47
C ILE A 121 -3.22 4.60 2.57
N CYS A 122 -3.03 4.10 3.78
CA CYS A 122 -2.36 2.82 4.03
C CYS A 122 -3.40 1.80 4.49
N ILE A 123 -3.53 0.66 3.79
CA ILE A 123 -4.36 -0.43 4.31
C ILE A 123 -3.66 -1.08 5.51
N VAL A 124 -4.32 -1.10 6.65
CA VAL A 124 -3.77 -1.65 7.90
C VAL A 124 -4.64 -2.79 8.41
N ASN A 125 -4.10 -4.01 8.35
CA ASN A 125 -4.73 -5.20 8.89
C ASN A 125 -4.84 -5.12 10.42
N ALA A 126 -6.03 -5.42 10.94
CA ALA A 126 -6.32 -5.45 12.37
C ALA A 126 -5.98 -6.80 13.03
N ARG A 127 -5.81 -7.87 12.24
CA ARG A 127 -5.38 -9.19 12.73
C ARG A 127 -3.94 -9.13 13.26
N GLY A 128 -3.68 -9.82 14.37
CA GLY A 128 -2.34 -10.01 14.91
C GLY A 128 -1.74 -8.78 15.60
N LYS A 129 -2.46 -7.65 15.68
CA LYS A 129 -2.10 -6.50 16.53
C LYS A 129 -2.59 -6.75 17.96
N HIS A 130 -1.81 -6.34 18.97
CA HIS A 130 -2.11 -6.32 20.41
C HIS A 130 -3.41 -7.05 20.84
N ALA A 131 -3.30 -8.34 21.18
CA ALA A 131 -4.42 -9.15 21.67
C ALA A 131 -5.70 -9.03 20.83
N SER A 132 -5.59 -8.89 19.49
CA SER A 132 -6.76 -8.78 18.62
C SER A 132 -7.70 -9.93 18.89
N GLN A 133 -8.95 -9.63 19.22
CA GLN A 133 -9.99 -10.64 19.45
C GLN A 133 -10.39 -11.39 18.16
N ILE A 134 -9.74 -11.09 17.04
CA ILE A 134 -10.00 -11.66 15.71
C ILE A 134 -9.35 -13.04 15.63
N PRO A 135 -10.15 -14.12 15.54
CA PRO A 135 -9.61 -15.48 15.45
C PRO A 135 -8.81 -15.70 14.17
N GLU A 136 -7.84 -16.60 14.22
CA GLU A 136 -7.02 -16.99 13.05
C GLU A 136 -7.88 -17.38 11.85
N GLY A 137 -8.95 -18.15 12.09
CA GLY A 137 -9.86 -18.58 11.03
C GLY A 137 -10.82 -17.51 10.50
N TYR A 138 -10.78 -16.27 11.01
CA TYR A 138 -11.66 -15.19 10.58
C TYR A 138 -11.32 -14.73 9.15
N TYR A 139 -12.23 -15.03 8.23
CA TYR A 139 -12.07 -14.75 6.81
C TYR A 139 -12.80 -13.49 6.34
N GLY A 140 -13.46 -12.74 7.22
CA GLY A 140 -14.12 -11.47 6.87
C GLY A 140 -13.12 -10.34 6.57
N ASN A 141 -13.61 -9.13 6.30
CA ASN A 141 -12.73 -7.96 6.19
C ASN A 141 -12.33 -7.50 7.59
N ALA A 142 -11.04 -7.35 7.88
CA ALA A 142 -10.54 -6.82 9.15
C ALA A 142 -9.36 -5.87 8.96
N PHE A 143 -9.61 -4.73 8.35
CA PHE A 143 -8.59 -3.69 8.13
C PHE A 143 -9.22 -2.30 8.19
N ALA A 144 -8.38 -1.28 8.37
CA ALA A 144 -8.74 0.13 8.26
C ALA A 144 -7.90 0.84 7.19
N PHE A 145 -8.30 2.07 6.86
CA PHE A 145 -7.69 2.93 5.85
C PHE A 145 -7.12 4.23 6.45
N PRO A 146 -6.25 4.20 7.48
CA PRO A 146 -5.66 5.43 8.00
C PRO A 146 -5.02 6.24 6.88
N VAL A 147 -5.20 7.55 6.95
CA VAL A 147 -4.72 8.51 5.96
C VAL A 147 -3.75 9.49 6.59
N ALA A 148 -2.66 9.76 5.87
CA ALA A 148 -1.85 10.96 6.11
C ALA A 148 -2.20 12.02 5.07
N VAL A 149 -2.32 13.27 5.53
CA VAL A 149 -2.69 14.43 4.69
C VAL A 149 -1.61 15.49 4.83
N SER A 150 -1.18 16.05 3.70
CA SER A 150 -0.25 17.20 3.64
C SER A 150 -0.63 18.10 2.47
N THR A 151 -0.04 19.29 2.38
CA THR A 151 -0.08 20.09 1.14
C THR A 151 1.02 19.64 0.21
N ALA A 152 0.81 19.81 -1.10
CA ALA A 152 1.83 19.49 -2.10
C ALA A 152 3.16 20.21 -1.84
N ALA A 153 3.10 21.51 -1.53
CA ALA A 153 4.28 22.32 -1.21
C ALA A 153 5.04 21.77 0.00
N LYS A 154 4.33 21.41 1.07
CA LYS A 154 4.94 20.89 2.29
C LYS A 154 5.56 19.51 2.05
N LEU A 155 4.87 18.61 1.35
CA LEU A 155 5.38 17.28 1.07
C LEU A 155 6.61 17.30 0.14
N CYS A 156 6.54 18.09 -0.93
CA CYS A 156 7.62 18.21 -1.91
C CYS A 156 8.83 18.97 -1.35
N GLY A 157 8.58 20.06 -0.61
CA GLY A 157 9.62 20.94 -0.05
C GLY A 157 10.39 20.37 1.14
N ASN A 158 9.82 19.40 1.88
CA ASN A 158 10.50 18.80 3.04
C ASN A 158 11.26 17.50 2.68
N PRO A 159 12.30 17.10 3.43
CA PRO A 159 13.02 15.84 3.20
C PRO A 159 12.13 14.59 3.30
N LEU A 160 12.57 13.46 2.77
CA LEU A 160 11.84 12.18 2.82
C LEU A 160 11.42 11.78 4.25
N GLY A 161 12.21 12.16 5.26
CA GLY A 161 11.89 11.95 6.67
C GLY A 161 10.54 12.54 7.09
N TYR A 162 10.15 13.70 6.55
CA TYR A 162 8.83 14.31 6.83
C TYR A 162 7.68 13.41 6.36
N ALA A 163 7.75 12.96 5.10
CA ALA A 163 6.73 12.05 4.55
C ALA A 163 6.65 10.75 5.36
N LEU A 164 7.81 10.22 5.78
CA LEU A 164 7.91 9.02 6.61
C LEU A 164 7.25 9.21 7.98
N GLU A 165 7.47 10.33 8.66
CA GLU A 165 6.82 10.62 9.94
C GLU A 165 5.29 10.68 9.80
N GLN A 166 4.77 11.30 8.74
CA GLN A 166 3.34 11.35 8.48
C GLN A 166 2.74 9.95 8.25
N VAL A 167 3.39 9.12 7.44
CA VAL A 167 2.97 7.73 7.19
C VAL A 167 3.00 6.91 8.49
N LYS A 168 4.05 7.03 9.30
CA LYS A 168 4.17 6.35 10.59
C LYS A 168 3.07 6.76 11.55
N LYS A 169 2.79 8.06 11.63
CA LYS A 169 1.72 8.60 12.49
C LYS A 169 0.38 8.00 12.09
N ALA A 170 -0.01 8.11 10.82
CA ALA A 170 -1.29 7.59 10.33
C ALA A 170 -1.43 6.07 10.59
N LYS A 171 -0.41 5.27 10.23
CA LYS A 171 -0.42 3.82 10.48
C LYS A 171 -0.47 3.47 11.98
N GLY A 172 0.18 4.28 12.82
CA GLY A 172 0.26 4.11 14.28
C GLY A 172 -1.06 4.39 15.01
N GLU A 173 -1.97 5.16 14.42
CA GLU A 173 -3.29 5.46 15.00
C GLU A 173 -4.23 4.23 15.01
N VAL A 174 -3.99 3.25 14.13
CA VAL A 174 -4.85 2.06 14.02
C VAL A 174 -4.60 1.09 15.17
N ASN A 175 -5.46 1.20 16.17
CA ASN A 175 -5.63 0.29 17.30
C ASN A 175 -7.08 -0.24 17.36
N GLU A 176 -7.43 -0.97 18.41
CA GLU A 176 -8.78 -1.52 18.60
C GLU A 176 -9.86 -0.43 18.64
N GLU A 177 -9.60 0.68 19.33
CA GLU A 177 -10.56 1.80 19.43
C GLU A 177 -10.76 2.49 18.07
N TYR A 178 -9.70 2.59 17.25
CA TYR A 178 -9.80 3.08 15.88
C TYR A 178 -10.72 2.17 15.04
N MET A 179 -10.58 0.85 15.14
CA MET A 179 -11.44 -0.10 14.42
C MET A 179 -12.91 0.02 14.84
N LYS A 180 -13.19 0.14 16.15
CA LYS A 180 -14.55 0.37 16.67
C LYS A 180 -15.12 1.70 16.19
N SER A 181 -14.29 2.74 16.17
CA SER A 181 -14.68 4.06 15.68
C SER A 181 -15.01 4.05 14.18
N VAL A 182 -14.26 3.30 13.36
CA VAL A 182 -14.62 3.08 11.94
C VAL A 182 -15.98 2.39 11.84
N ALA A 183 -16.22 1.32 12.60
CA ALA A 183 -17.49 0.60 12.57
C ALA A 183 -18.68 1.51 12.94
N ASP A 184 -18.52 2.35 13.96
CA ASP A 184 -19.52 3.35 14.35
C ASP A 184 -19.77 4.37 13.22
N LEU A 185 -18.71 4.87 12.59
CA LEU A 185 -18.81 5.80 11.47
C LEU A 185 -19.56 5.17 10.29
N MET A 186 -19.29 3.90 9.99
CA MET A 186 -19.96 3.16 8.92
C MET A 186 -21.47 3.06 9.15
N VAL A 187 -21.92 2.89 10.40
CA VAL A 187 -23.35 2.89 10.73
C VAL A 187 -23.95 4.28 10.65
N LEU A 188 -23.28 5.30 11.21
CA LEU A 188 -23.81 6.67 11.23
C LEU A 188 -23.87 7.33 9.85
N ARG A 189 -22.89 7.06 8.97
CA ARG A 189 -22.77 7.71 7.65
C ARG A 189 -23.19 6.80 6.49
N GLY A 190 -23.79 5.64 6.76
CA GLY A 190 -24.29 4.74 5.71
C GLY A 190 -23.18 4.15 4.83
N ARG A 191 -22.03 3.80 5.42
CA ARG A 191 -20.86 3.20 4.76
C ARG A 191 -20.31 4.06 3.62
N PRO A 192 -19.79 5.26 3.92
CA PRO A 192 -19.22 6.13 2.90
C PRO A 192 -18.02 5.47 2.23
N HIS A 193 -17.80 5.80 0.95
CA HIS A 193 -16.56 5.46 0.27
C HIS A 193 -15.42 6.33 0.83
N PHE A 194 -14.20 5.80 0.83
CA PHE A 194 -13.04 6.62 1.16
C PHE A 194 -12.84 7.71 0.10
N THR A 195 -12.25 8.84 0.51
CA THR A 195 -11.94 9.95 -0.39
C THR A 195 -10.95 9.48 -1.46
N VAL A 196 -11.34 9.56 -2.74
CA VAL A 196 -10.42 9.24 -3.85
C VAL A 196 -9.69 10.48 -4.36
N VAL A 197 -10.31 11.65 -4.22
CA VAL A 197 -9.74 12.93 -4.67
C VAL A 197 -8.36 13.14 -4.04
N ARG A 198 -7.35 13.34 -4.91
CA ARG A 198 -5.92 13.51 -4.56
C ARG A 198 -5.36 12.48 -3.58
N SER A 199 -5.95 11.28 -3.58
CA SER A 199 -5.56 10.19 -2.72
C SER A 199 -4.75 9.15 -3.48
N TYR A 200 -3.70 8.67 -2.82
CA TYR A 200 -2.91 7.55 -3.24
C TYR A 200 -3.06 6.45 -2.21
N LEU A 201 -3.55 5.28 -2.61
CA LEU A 201 -3.78 4.15 -1.74
C LEU A 201 -2.70 3.10 -1.96
N VAL A 202 -2.11 2.63 -0.86
CA VAL A 202 -1.12 1.55 -0.89
C VAL A 202 -1.59 0.37 -0.04
N SER A 203 -1.39 -0.83 -0.57
CA SER A 203 -1.69 -2.09 0.10
C SER A 203 -0.48 -3.02 0.04
N ASP A 204 -0.10 -3.57 1.18
CA ASP A 204 1.01 -4.51 1.28
C ASP A 204 0.51 -5.94 1.29
N VAL A 205 0.80 -6.68 0.21
CA VAL A 205 0.47 -8.10 0.09
C VAL A 205 1.71 -8.99 0.13
N THR A 206 2.88 -8.44 0.47
CA THR A 206 4.16 -9.19 0.60
C THR A 206 4.08 -10.31 1.62
N LYS A 207 3.20 -10.17 2.63
CA LYS A 207 2.97 -11.15 3.70
C LYS A 207 1.57 -11.77 3.66
N ALA A 208 0.83 -11.59 2.58
CA ALA A 208 -0.51 -12.15 2.47
C ALA A 208 -0.50 -13.67 2.24
N GLY A 209 0.60 -14.25 1.73
CA GLY A 209 0.76 -15.69 1.53
C GLY A 209 0.29 -16.21 0.17
N PHE A 210 -0.01 -15.32 -0.79
CA PHE A 210 -0.41 -15.72 -2.15
C PHE A 210 0.65 -16.61 -2.85
N GLY A 211 1.93 -16.31 -2.64
CA GLY A 211 3.05 -17.08 -3.21
C GLY A 211 3.25 -18.47 -2.59
N ASP A 212 2.66 -18.73 -1.41
CA ASP A 212 2.85 -19.97 -0.67
C ASP A 212 1.80 -21.03 -0.96
N VAL A 213 0.74 -20.68 -1.70
CA VAL A 213 -0.32 -21.61 -2.08
C VAL A 213 0.24 -22.69 -3.02
N ASP A 214 0.03 -23.96 -2.67
CA ASP A 214 0.49 -25.12 -3.43
C ASP A 214 -0.63 -26.15 -3.58
N PHE A 215 -1.17 -26.27 -4.79
CA PHE A 215 -2.24 -27.21 -5.14
C PHE A 215 -1.76 -28.63 -5.44
N GLY A 216 -0.44 -28.90 -5.34
CA GLY A 216 0.19 -30.18 -5.68
C GLY A 216 1.24 -30.08 -6.80
N TRP A 217 1.40 -28.90 -7.40
CA TRP A 217 2.41 -28.63 -8.44
C TRP A 217 3.56 -27.74 -7.96
N GLY A 218 3.63 -27.49 -6.66
CA GLY A 218 4.58 -26.55 -6.04
C GLY A 218 3.97 -25.18 -5.79
N LYS A 219 4.75 -24.32 -5.14
CA LYS A 219 4.38 -22.95 -4.79
C LYS A 219 4.15 -22.08 -6.02
N ALA A 220 3.27 -21.09 -5.89
CA ALA A 220 3.02 -20.13 -6.95
C ALA A 220 4.27 -19.31 -7.30
N VAL A 221 4.57 -19.20 -8.60
CA VAL A 221 5.67 -18.36 -9.12
C VAL A 221 5.39 -16.87 -8.90
N TYR A 222 4.10 -16.49 -8.91
CA TYR A 222 3.63 -15.13 -8.69
C TYR A 222 2.30 -15.14 -7.94
N GLY A 223 2.16 -14.23 -6.97
CA GLY A 223 0.99 -14.14 -6.10
C GLY A 223 0.62 -12.70 -5.78
N GLY A 224 0.04 -12.00 -6.75
CA GLY A 224 -0.38 -10.60 -6.58
C GLY A 224 -1.28 -10.11 -7.72
N PRO A 225 -1.73 -8.84 -7.65
CA PRO A 225 -2.50 -8.22 -8.72
C PRO A 225 -1.79 -8.26 -10.08
N ALA A 226 -2.53 -8.48 -11.16
CA ALA A 226 -1.95 -8.63 -12.51
C ALA A 226 -1.48 -7.32 -13.16
N LYS A 227 -1.95 -6.15 -12.68
CA LYS A 227 -1.58 -4.83 -13.24
C LYS A 227 -1.54 -3.74 -12.17
N GLY A 228 -0.82 -2.64 -12.45
CA GLY A 228 -0.91 -1.40 -11.66
C GLY A 228 -2.22 -0.66 -11.92
N GLY A 229 -2.74 0.05 -10.91
CA GLY A 229 -4.02 0.76 -11.02
C GLY A 229 -5.25 -0.16 -10.95
N VAL A 230 -5.14 -1.35 -10.35
CA VAL A 230 -6.30 -2.21 -10.07
C VAL A 230 -7.22 -1.51 -9.06
N GLY A 231 -8.48 -1.34 -9.45
CA GLY A 231 -9.51 -0.62 -8.69
C GLY A 231 -10.48 0.08 -9.63
N ALA A 232 -11.49 0.75 -9.07
CA ALA A 232 -12.46 1.49 -9.87
C ALA A 232 -11.85 2.69 -10.62
N ILE A 233 -10.70 3.20 -10.14
CA ILE A 233 -10.03 4.38 -10.70
C ILE A 233 -8.54 4.03 -10.95
N PRO A 234 -8.11 3.97 -12.23
CA PRO A 234 -6.72 3.73 -12.58
C PRO A 234 -5.75 4.69 -11.90
N GLY A 235 -4.62 4.18 -11.43
CA GLY A 235 -3.55 4.99 -10.83
C GLY A 235 -3.78 5.47 -9.39
N VAL A 236 -4.92 5.14 -8.77
CA VAL A 236 -5.20 5.46 -7.34
C VAL A 236 -4.54 4.46 -6.39
N ALA A 237 -4.51 3.18 -6.75
CA ALA A 237 -4.02 2.12 -5.88
C ALA A 237 -2.75 1.45 -6.40
N SER A 238 -1.82 1.19 -5.48
CA SER A 238 -0.62 0.39 -5.71
C SER A 238 -0.47 -0.69 -4.66
N PHE A 239 0.09 -1.82 -5.09
CA PHE A 239 0.28 -3.00 -4.27
C PHE A 239 1.77 -3.31 -4.15
N TYR A 240 2.20 -3.67 -2.95
CA TYR A 240 3.55 -4.19 -2.72
C TYR A 240 3.48 -5.70 -2.81
N ILE A 241 4.14 -6.26 -3.81
CA ILE A 241 4.01 -7.65 -4.19
C ILE A 241 5.38 -8.32 -4.03
N PRO A 242 5.47 -9.48 -3.35
CA PRO A 242 6.73 -10.17 -3.22
C PRO A 242 7.14 -10.68 -4.61
N PHE A 243 8.39 -10.44 -5.00
CA PHE A 243 8.87 -10.77 -6.33
C PHE A 243 10.33 -11.18 -6.29
N LYS A 244 10.67 -12.20 -7.07
CA LYS A 244 12.06 -12.63 -7.30
C LYS A 244 12.46 -12.20 -8.71
N ASN A 245 13.48 -11.36 -8.81
CA ASN A 245 13.93 -10.86 -10.11
C ASN A 245 14.70 -11.94 -10.90
N ALA A 246 15.03 -11.65 -12.16
CA ALA A 246 15.76 -12.58 -13.04
C ALA A 246 17.17 -12.96 -12.52
N LYS A 247 17.73 -12.19 -11.58
CA LYS A 247 19.00 -12.49 -10.91
C LYS A 247 18.82 -13.38 -9.66
N GLY A 248 17.58 -13.79 -9.34
CA GLY A 248 17.26 -14.61 -8.19
C GLY A 248 17.10 -13.84 -6.88
N GLU A 249 17.21 -12.51 -6.91
CA GLU A 249 17.11 -11.64 -5.74
C GLU A 249 15.64 -11.39 -5.36
N ASP A 250 15.35 -11.59 -4.08
CA ASP A 250 14.04 -11.32 -3.49
C ASP A 250 13.87 -9.82 -3.22
N GLY A 251 12.72 -9.28 -3.59
CA GLY A 251 12.37 -7.90 -3.37
C GLY A 251 10.88 -7.64 -3.49
N ILE A 252 10.53 -6.37 -3.65
CA ILE A 252 9.16 -5.89 -3.77
C ILE A 252 8.99 -5.31 -5.16
N VAL A 253 8.02 -5.83 -5.92
CA VAL A 253 7.57 -5.17 -7.15
C VAL A 253 6.36 -4.29 -6.84
N VAL A 254 6.38 -3.06 -7.36
CA VAL A 254 5.29 -2.08 -7.23
C VAL A 254 4.84 -1.66 -8.62
N PRO A 255 3.70 -2.16 -9.10
CA PRO A 255 3.07 -1.67 -10.32
C PRO A 255 2.48 -0.27 -10.12
N ILE A 256 2.90 0.69 -10.94
CA ILE A 256 2.45 2.08 -10.93
C ILE A 256 1.78 2.40 -12.27
N CYS A 257 0.70 3.18 -12.21
CA CYS A 257 -0.04 3.68 -13.35
C CYS A 257 -0.21 5.20 -13.20
N LEU A 258 0.34 5.98 -14.12
CA LEU A 258 0.33 7.45 -14.13
C LEU A 258 0.21 7.94 -15.57
N PRO A 259 -0.26 9.17 -15.82
CA PRO A 259 -0.18 9.77 -17.15
C PRO A 259 1.27 9.75 -17.66
N ALA A 260 1.48 9.45 -18.94
CA ALA A 260 2.83 9.19 -19.47
C ALA A 260 3.86 10.30 -19.16
N PRO A 261 3.56 11.61 -19.28
CA PRO A 261 4.49 12.66 -18.88
C PRO A 261 4.82 12.67 -17.38
N ALA A 262 3.85 12.30 -16.53
CA ALA A 262 4.08 12.16 -15.09
C ALA A 262 4.88 10.90 -14.77
N MET A 263 4.70 9.81 -15.52
CA MET A 263 5.50 8.59 -15.36
C MET A 263 6.99 8.85 -15.60
N GLU A 264 7.36 9.63 -16.62
CA GLU A 264 8.78 9.96 -16.85
C GLU A 264 9.37 10.79 -15.71
N ARG A 265 8.63 11.78 -15.19
CA ARG A 265 9.05 12.53 -14.00
C ARG A 265 9.18 11.62 -12.77
N PHE A 266 8.21 10.74 -12.57
CA PHE A 266 8.21 9.79 -11.47
C PHE A 266 9.43 8.87 -11.49
N VAL A 267 9.79 8.37 -12.68
CA VAL A 267 11.01 7.58 -12.90
C VAL A 267 12.26 8.36 -12.50
N ALA A 268 12.39 9.61 -12.97
CA ALA A 268 13.53 10.45 -12.65
C ALA A 268 13.65 10.72 -11.14
N GLU A 269 12.53 10.95 -10.45
CA GLU A 269 12.49 11.14 -9.00
C GLU A 269 12.93 9.88 -8.23
N ILE A 270 12.45 8.70 -8.63
CA ILE A 270 12.85 7.43 -8.01
C ILE A 270 14.34 7.18 -8.23
N GLU A 271 14.83 7.29 -9.46
CA GLU A 271 16.25 7.10 -9.78
C GLU A 271 17.14 8.11 -9.04
N GLY A 272 16.69 9.36 -8.89
CA GLY A 272 17.39 10.39 -8.12
C GLY A 272 17.57 10.02 -6.65
N LEU A 273 16.59 9.33 -6.04
CA LEU A 273 16.70 8.84 -4.66
C LEU A 273 17.61 7.62 -4.52
N MET A 274 17.71 6.79 -5.56
CA MET A 274 18.56 5.59 -5.57
C MET A 274 20.05 5.89 -5.80
N LYS A 275 20.38 6.99 -6.47
CA LYS A 275 21.79 7.42 -6.60
C LYS A 275 22.37 7.76 -5.23
N GLU A 276 23.63 7.43 -4.98
CA GLU A 276 24.30 7.90 -3.76
C GLU A 276 24.43 9.43 -3.78
N PRO A 277 24.33 10.13 -2.63
CA PRO A 277 24.65 11.56 -2.59
C PRO A 277 26.10 11.73 -3.04
N ALA A 278 26.32 12.50 -4.10
CA ALA A 278 27.62 12.64 -4.73
C ALA A 278 28.72 13.01 -3.71
N ALA A 279 29.55 12.04 -3.35
CA ALA A 279 30.95 12.29 -3.10
C ALA A 279 31.61 12.38 -4.48
N GLY A 280 32.51 13.35 -4.67
CA GLY A 280 32.98 13.84 -5.97
C GLY A 280 33.29 12.76 -7.03
N ASP A 281 33.01 13.13 -8.27
CA ASP A 281 33.29 12.44 -9.54
C ASP A 281 33.88 11.04 -9.43
N ASN A 282 33.03 10.03 -9.66
CA ASN A 282 33.37 8.93 -10.54
C ASN A 282 32.10 8.33 -11.14
N MET A 283 32.00 8.41 -12.46
CA MET A 283 30.86 8.02 -13.26
C MET A 283 30.89 6.51 -13.52
N GLU A 284 30.35 5.72 -12.60
CA GLU A 284 29.97 4.33 -12.88
C GLU A 284 28.46 4.25 -13.21
N ARG A 285 28.15 3.59 -14.33
CA ARG A 285 26.77 3.39 -14.80
C ARG A 285 26.05 2.46 -13.84
N THR A 286 25.16 3.02 -13.04
CA THR A 286 24.17 2.27 -12.27
C THR A 286 23.11 1.72 -13.23
N THR A 287 22.86 0.41 -13.15
CA THR A 287 21.76 -0.26 -13.86
C THR A 287 20.44 0.27 -13.33
N SER A 288 19.57 0.72 -14.24
CA SER A 288 18.27 1.27 -13.90
C SER A 288 17.38 0.21 -13.20
N PRO A 289 16.61 0.57 -12.16
CA PRO A 289 15.73 -0.34 -11.42
C PRO A 289 14.47 -0.77 -12.20
N HIS A 290 14.38 -0.42 -13.49
CA HIS A 290 13.23 -0.75 -14.33
C HIS A 290 13.18 -2.24 -14.63
N ILE A 291 12.08 -2.87 -14.22
CA ILE A 291 11.61 -4.07 -14.89
C ILE A 291 10.67 -3.57 -15.98
N MET A 292 11.13 -3.56 -17.24
CA MET A 292 10.20 -3.45 -18.36
C MET A 292 9.25 -4.64 -18.28
N SER A 293 7.94 -4.36 -18.30
CA SER A 293 6.91 -5.40 -18.34
C SER A 293 7.20 -6.33 -19.51
N ALA A 294 7.60 -7.56 -19.22
CA ALA A 294 7.57 -8.66 -20.18
C ALA A 294 6.24 -9.41 -19.99
N LEU A 295 5.14 -8.66 -20.09
CA LEU A 295 3.77 -9.11 -20.27
C LEU A 295 3.05 -8.04 -21.07
#